data_AF-A0A1Y4SS12-F1
#
_entry.id   AF-A0A1Y4SS12-F1
#
_cell.length_a   1.000
_cell.length_b   1.000
_cell.length_c   1.000
_cell.angle_alpha   90.00
_cell.angle_beta   90.00
_cell.angle_gamma   90.00
#
_symmetry.space_group_name_H-M   'P 1'
#
loop_
_entity.id
_entity.type
_entity.pdbx_description
1 polymer ?
#
loop_
_entity_poly.entity_id
_entity_poly.type
_entity_poly.pdbx_seq_one_letter_code
_entity_poly.pdbx_strand_id
1 'polypeptide(L)'
;MWLIKKRNIFNKYGDFMIFDFGTLKFNNEKEYYTALGSFCNRKAFSITYEPNKLTGSYGDAYRLRKLSTAKELINPIKDAIRTNGRINCNKYVNNLIKNHNFLLSGKRIRGNLENVIKTVPEKYVADFIQGYVKSAEIDNKKLIIYQTENIKETAKTLKKITIPKRKNSDIKKTTNKQKLTQTKQDYVKRQIQHIDVGQKGEELIFKLEKEKLLKGVKNGIIPGLEGYLKWVSLDDDSKGYDILSFDLDTLEPLFIEVKTTMDNRFTPFYMTANEVQFSKVHANNYRLYRIFDLKKEVARYYELVGDISISQEVKIDSVNFMVYIK
;
A
#
# COMPACT_ATOMS: atom_id res chain seq x y z
N MET A 1 8.58 -33.95 6.35
CA MET A 1 7.82 -33.47 5.17
C MET A 1 6.66 -32.61 5.68
N TRP A 2 6.91 -31.31 5.87
CA TRP A 2 5.98 -30.40 6.55
C TRP A 2 4.93 -29.88 5.55
N LEU A 3 3.67 -30.28 5.76
CA LEU A 3 2.50 -29.76 5.07
C LEU A 3 2.20 -28.33 5.57
N ILE A 4 2.42 -27.35 4.71
CA ILE A 4 2.07 -25.95 4.95
C ILE A 4 0.54 -25.84 5.00
N LYS A 5 -0.01 -25.54 6.20
CA LYS A 5 -1.42 -25.17 6.39
C LYS A 5 -1.72 -23.88 5.62
N LYS A 6 -2.47 -23.99 4.52
CA LYS A 6 -3.09 -22.84 3.85
C LYS A 6 -4.07 -22.15 4.82
N ARG A 7 -3.86 -20.86 5.09
CA ARG A 7 -4.79 -20.01 5.84
C ARG A 7 -6.03 -19.73 4.96
N ASN A 8 -7.23 -20.00 5.49
CA ASN A 8 -8.51 -19.94 4.79
C ASN A 8 -9.29 -18.67 5.14
N ILE A 9 -9.87 -17.99 4.14
CA ILE A 9 -10.81 -16.85 4.31
C ILE A 9 -11.91 -16.91 3.24
N PHE A 10 -13.10 -16.41 3.59
CA PHE A 10 -14.36 -16.50 2.84
C PHE A 10 -14.71 -15.21 2.07
N ASN A 11 -15.49 -15.34 0.99
CA ASN A 11 -16.06 -14.19 0.28
C ASN A 11 -17.29 -13.61 1.03
N LYS A 12 -17.92 -12.53 0.51
CA LYS A 12 -19.09 -11.88 1.15
C LYS A 12 -20.33 -12.77 1.34
N TYR A 13 -20.31 -13.98 0.77
CA TYR A 13 -21.35 -15.00 0.88
C TYR A 13 -20.92 -16.19 1.74
N GLY A 14 -19.74 -16.15 2.37
CA GLY A 14 -19.27 -17.24 3.23
C GLY A 14 -18.66 -18.43 2.48
N ASP A 15 -18.28 -18.28 1.20
CA ASP A 15 -17.62 -19.36 0.43
C ASP A 15 -16.10 -19.21 0.39
N PHE A 16 -15.37 -20.33 0.46
CA PHE A 16 -13.91 -20.39 0.37
C PHE A 16 -13.39 -19.68 -0.89
N MET A 17 -12.58 -18.64 -0.73
CA MET A 17 -11.96 -17.97 -1.88
C MET A 17 -10.71 -18.73 -2.30
N ILE A 18 -10.86 -19.65 -3.25
CA ILE A 18 -9.74 -20.33 -3.89
C ILE A 18 -9.14 -19.36 -4.92
N PHE A 19 -7.95 -18.81 -4.67
CA PHE A 19 -7.17 -17.99 -5.61
C PHE A 19 -6.56 -18.78 -6.79
N ASP A 20 -7.25 -19.84 -7.21
CA ASP A 20 -6.93 -20.66 -8.39
C ASP A 20 -8.00 -20.42 -9.45
N PHE A 21 -7.61 -19.72 -10.49
CA PHE A 21 -8.44 -19.42 -11.65
C PHE A 21 -8.06 -20.26 -12.88
N GLY A 22 -7.32 -21.36 -12.68
CA GLY A 22 -6.78 -22.20 -13.75
C GLY A 22 -5.37 -21.74 -14.11
N THR A 23 -5.23 -20.99 -15.20
CA THR A 23 -3.90 -20.50 -15.64
C THR A 23 -3.37 -19.37 -14.77
N LEU A 24 -4.24 -18.61 -14.10
CA LEU A 24 -3.86 -17.62 -13.09
C LEU A 24 -4.06 -18.23 -11.71
N LYS A 25 -2.96 -18.33 -10.96
CA LYS A 25 -2.97 -18.82 -9.58
C LYS A 25 -2.18 -17.86 -8.71
N PHE A 26 -2.78 -17.42 -7.60
CA PHE A 26 -2.14 -16.50 -6.66
C PHE A 26 -1.90 -17.22 -5.33
N ASN A 27 -0.73 -17.02 -4.76
CA ASN A 27 -0.32 -17.66 -3.50
C ASN A 27 -0.97 -17.00 -2.28
N ASN A 28 -1.34 -15.73 -2.40
CA ASN A 28 -1.89 -14.92 -1.32
C ASN A 28 -2.75 -13.78 -1.86
N GLU A 29 -3.43 -13.08 -0.94
CA GLU A 29 -4.30 -11.94 -1.27
C GLU A 29 -3.52 -10.77 -1.88
N LYS A 30 -2.28 -10.52 -1.44
CA LYS A 30 -1.41 -9.45 -1.97
C LYS A 30 -1.21 -9.62 -3.47
N GLU A 31 -0.74 -10.79 -3.90
CA GLU A 31 -0.58 -11.12 -5.33
C GLU A 31 -1.88 -10.97 -6.12
N TYR A 32 -3.00 -11.41 -5.54
CA TYR A 32 -4.31 -11.29 -6.17
C TYR A 32 -4.70 -9.83 -6.42
N TYR A 33 -4.60 -8.96 -5.41
CA TYR A 33 -4.99 -7.56 -5.55
C TYR A 33 -3.99 -6.76 -6.39
N THR A 34 -2.68 -7.07 -6.34
CA THR A 34 -1.70 -6.54 -7.30
C THR A 34 -2.06 -6.91 -8.74
N ALA A 35 -2.48 -8.16 -8.97
CA ALA A 35 -2.90 -8.59 -10.30
C ALA A 35 -4.17 -7.89 -10.76
N LEU A 36 -5.16 -7.74 -9.89
CA LEU A 36 -6.37 -6.98 -10.16
C LEU A 36 -6.05 -5.54 -10.60
N GLY A 37 -5.09 -4.90 -9.93
CA GLY A 37 -4.54 -3.60 -10.32
C GLY A 37 -3.98 -3.59 -11.73
N SER A 38 -3.12 -4.56 -12.02
CA SER A 38 -2.46 -4.72 -13.32
C SER A 38 -3.49 -4.89 -14.44
N PHE A 39 -4.46 -5.80 -14.27
CA PHE A 39 -5.51 -6.05 -15.26
C PHE A 39 -6.52 -4.90 -15.41
N CYS A 40 -6.61 -4.00 -14.41
CA CYS A 40 -7.40 -2.78 -14.52
C CYS A 40 -6.69 -1.71 -15.38
N ASN A 41 -5.36 -1.76 -15.52
CA ASN A 41 -4.62 -0.83 -16.36
C ASN A 41 -4.79 -1.18 -17.85
N ARG A 42 -5.51 -0.32 -18.57
CA ARG A 42 -5.84 -0.50 -19.99
C ARG A 42 -4.65 -0.32 -20.94
N LYS A 43 -3.55 0.27 -20.46
CA LYS A 43 -2.28 0.31 -21.18
C LYS A 43 -1.45 -0.94 -20.90
N ALA A 44 -1.77 -1.74 -19.89
CA ALA A 44 -1.10 -3.02 -19.64
C ALA A 44 -1.85 -4.20 -20.27
N PHE A 45 -3.18 -4.23 -20.15
CA PHE A 45 -3.99 -5.37 -20.60
C PHE A 45 -5.24 -4.95 -21.36
N SER A 46 -5.66 -5.84 -22.26
CA SER A 46 -6.97 -5.76 -22.91
C SER A 46 -7.77 -7.04 -22.65
N ILE A 47 -9.08 -6.88 -22.48
CA ILE A 47 -10.02 -7.98 -22.27
C ILE A 47 -11.15 -7.85 -23.29
N THR A 48 -11.35 -8.89 -24.09
CA THR A 48 -12.46 -8.95 -25.06
C THR A 48 -13.30 -10.20 -24.87
N TYR A 49 -14.57 -10.09 -25.19
CA TYR A 49 -15.50 -11.19 -25.34
C TYR A 49 -15.56 -11.59 -26.82
N GLU A 50 -15.29 -12.86 -27.10
CA GLU A 50 -15.42 -13.46 -28.44
C GLU A 50 -16.51 -14.53 -28.39
N PRO A 51 -17.70 -14.27 -28.97
CA PRO A 51 -18.74 -15.28 -29.10
C PRO A 51 -18.34 -16.28 -30.19
N ASN A 52 -17.79 -17.43 -29.81
CA ASN A 52 -17.31 -18.44 -30.78
C ASN A 52 -18.42 -19.41 -31.21
N LYS A 53 -19.63 -19.31 -30.65
CA LYS A 53 -20.77 -20.14 -31.06
C LYS A 53 -21.17 -19.97 -32.52
N LEU A 54 -20.88 -18.82 -33.15
CA LEU A 54 -21.19 -18.56 -34.56
C LEU A 54 -20.19 -19.20 -35.55
N THR A 55 -19.07 -19.75 -35.07
CA THR A 55 -17.97 -20.26 -35.92
C THR A 55 -17.56 -21.71 -35.58
N GLY A 56 -18.42 -22.48 -34.89
CA GLY A 56 -18.23 -23.93 -34.69
C GLY A 56 -17.13 -24.36 -33.70
N SER A 57 -16.62 -23.47 -32.83
CA SER A 57 -15.61 -23.80 -31.81
C SER A 57 -16.20 -23.92 -30.39
N TYR A 58 -15.51 -24.64 -29.49
CA TYR A 58 -15.91 -24.86 -28.09
C TYR A 58 -16.10 -23.53 -27.32
N GLY A 59 -17.36 -23.09 -27.19
CA GLY A 59 -17.84 -22.09 -26.24
C GLY A 59 -17.42 -20.63 -26.47
N ASP A 60 -18.24 -19.72 -25.96
CA ASP A 60 -17.88 -18.30 -25.89
C ASP A 60 -16.66 -18.12 -24.96
N ALA A 61 -15.71 -17.26 -25.35
CA ALA A 61 -14.44 -17.15 -24.64
C ALA A 61 -14.04 -15.69 -24.40
N TYR A 62 -13.46 -15.43 -23.22
CA TYR A 62 -12.80 -14.17 -22.93
C TYR A 62 -11.34 -14.23 -23.38
N ARG A 63 -10.89 -13.21 -24.09
CA ARG A 63 -9.48 -13.05 -24.47
C ARG A 63 -8.86 -11.95 -23.61
N LEU A 64 -8.11 -12.38 -22.61
CA LEU A 64 -7.23 -11.53 -21.83
C LEU A 64 -5.87 -11.49 -22.54
N ARG A 65 -5.39 -10.29 -22.87
CA ARG A 65 -4.12 -10.09 -23.60
C ARG A 65 -3.26 -9.04 -22.95
N LYS A 66 -1.98 -9.37 -22.72
CA LYS A 66 -0.91 -8.42 -22.43
C LYS A 66 -0.70 -7.52 -23.65
N LEU A 67 -0.54 -6.23 -23.40
CA LEU A 67 -0.14 -5.23 -24.41
C LEU A 67 1.38 -5.04 -24.40
N SER A 68 1.94 -4.53 -25.49
CA SER A 68 3.38 -4.25 -25.62
C SER A 68 3.89 -3.23 -24.58
N THR A 69 3.03 -2.31 -24.19
CA THR A 69 3.28 -1.28 -23.16
C THR A 69 3.29 -1.82 -21.73
N ALA A 70 3.03 -3.11 -21.52
CA ALA A 70 2.99 -3.67 -20.17
C ALA A 70 4.39 -3.99 -19.61
N LYS A 71 4.68 -3.49 -18.41
CA LYS A 71 5.96 -3.64 -17.70
C LYS A 71 5.75 -4.11 -16.25
N GLU A 72 6.84 -4.55 -15.59
CA GLU A 72 6.88 -4.83 -14.15
C GLU A 72 5.75 -5.75 -13.60
N LEU A 73 5.39 -6.79 -14.35
CA LEU A 73 4.33 -7.73 -13.97
C LEU A 73 4.81 -8.71 -12.87
N ILE A 74 3.90 -9.12 -11.99
CA ILE A 74 4.16 -10.18 -10.99
C ILE A 74 4.22 -11.57 -11.64
N ASN A 75 4.89 -12.51 -10.97
CA ASN A 75 5.13 -13.87 -11.48
C ASN A 75 3.84 -14.62 -11.87
N PRO A 76 2.76 -14.63 -11.05
CA PRO A 76 1.49 -15.23 -11.45
C PRO A 76 0.96 -14.79 -12.82
N ILE A 77 1.16 -13.51 -13.20
CA ILE A 77 0.73 -12.99 -14.49
C ILE A 77 1.73 -13.41 -15.58
N LYS A 78 3.03 -13.28 -15.31
CA LYS A 78 4.10 -13.68 -16.25
C LYS A 78 3.94 -15.14 -16.66
N ASP A 79 3.72 -16.03 -15.69
CA ASP A 79 3.63 -17.48 -15.88
C ASP A 79 2.35 -17.89 -16.62
N ALA A 80 1.30 -17.06 -16.53
CA ALA A 80 0.02 -17.28 -17.20
C ALA A 80 0.02 -16.81 -18.67
N ILE A 81 0.99 -15.97 -19.08
CA ILE A 81 1.11 -15.50 -20.45
C ILE A 81 1.55 -16.65 -21.37
N ARG A 82 0.92 -16.71 -22.54
CA ARG A 82 1.17 -17.67 -23.62
C ARG A 82 1.54 -16.91 -24.89
N THR A 83 1.74 -17.64 -25.99
CA THR A 83 2.03 -17.10 -27.32
C THR A 83 1.08 -15.96 -27.68
N ASN A 84 1.63 -14.90 -28.30
CA ASN A 84 0.92 -13.68 -28.67
C ASN A 84 0.33 -12.90 -27.47
N GLY A 85 0.97 -12.97 -26.31
CA GLY A 85 0.59 -12.22 -25.11
C GLY A 85 -0.72 -12.67 -24.48
N ARG A 86 -1.22 -13.86 -24.84
CA ARG A 86 -2.56 -14.34 -24.45
C ARG A 86 -2.54 -14.96 -23.07
N ILE A 87 -3.58 -14.72 -22.28
CA ILE A 87 -3.84 -15.39 -21.01
C ILE A 87 -5.20 -16.09 -21.11
N ASN A 88 -5.22 -17.42 -20.97
CA ASN A 88 -6.44 -18.23 -21.08
C ASN A 88 -7.08 -18.40 -19.71
N CYS A 89 -7.90 -17.43 -19.28
CA CYS A 89 -8.43 -17.42 -17.93
C CYS A 89 -9.89 -16.93 -17.83
N ASN A 90 -10.83 -17.70 -18.40
CA ASN A 90 -12.26 -17.36 -18.36
C ASN A 90 -12.79 -17.21 -16.93
N LYS A 91 -12.33 -18.05 -15.98
CA LYS A 91 -12.76 -18.01 -14.58
C LYS A 91 -12.37 -16.69 -13.91
N TYR A 92 -11.16 -16.18 -14.17
CA TYR A 92 -10.74 -14.89 -13.63
C TYR A 92 -11.50 -13.73 -14.28
N VAL A 93 -11.70 -13.74 -15.60
CA VAL A 93 -12.47 -12.66 -16.27
C VAL A 93 -13.91 -12.62 -15.76
N ASN A 94 -14.54 -13.77 -15.53
CA ASN A 94 -15.85 -13.84 -14.88
C ASN A 94 -15.84 -13.22 -13.48
N ASN A 95 -14.80 -13.50 -12.70
CA ASN A 95 -14.62 -12.91 -11.38
C ASN A 95 -14.45 -11.38 -11.45
N LEU A 96 -13.71 -10.86 -12.44
CA LEU A 96 -13.58 -9.41 -12.66
C LEU A 96 -14.94 -8.74 -12.87
N ILE A 97 -15.81 -9.36 -13.66
CA ILE A 97 -17.16 -8.85 -13.96
C ILE A 97 -18.06 -8.94 -12.71
N LYS A 98 -18.11 -10.11 -12.08
CA LYS A 98 -19.04 -10.39 -10.97
C LYS A 98 -18.68 -9.65 -9.68
N ASN A 99 -17.38 -9.56 -9.38
CA ASN A 99 -16.91 -9.14 -8.05
C ASN A 99 -16.12 -7.83 -8.06
N HIS A 100 -15.62 -7.39 -9.23
CA HIS A 100 -14.71 -6.24 -9.32
C HIS A 100 -15.19 -5.13 -10.26
N ASN A 101 -16.48 -5.08 -10.57
CA ASN A 101 -17.10 -4.00 -11.36
C ASN A 101 -16.47 -3.79 -12.75
N PHE A 102 -15.94 -4.84 -13.40
CA PHE A 102 -15.58 -4.76 -14.81
C PHE A 102 -16.84 -4.79 -15.67
N LEU A 103 -16.97 -3.82 -16.57
CA LEU A 103 -18.16 -3.66 -17.40
C LEU A 103 -17.91 -4.11 -18.84
N LEU A 104 -18.90 -4.78 -19.42
CA LEU A 104 -18.91 -5.12 -20.85
C LEU A 104 -19.47 -3.93 -21.65
N SER A 105 -18.71 -3.49 -22.65
CA SER A 105 -19.07 -2.43 -23.59
C SER A 105 -18.78 -2.93 -25.00
N GLY A 106 -19.82 -3.36 -25.72
CA GLY A 106 -19.67 -4.12 -26.96
C GLY A 106 -18.89 -5.41 -26.72
N LYS A 107 -17.84 -5.67 -27.50
CA LYS A 107 -16.95 -6.84 -27.30
C LYS A 107 -15.87 -6.62 -26.25
N ARG A 108 -15.77 -5.45 -25.58
CA ARG A 108 -14.68 -5.14 -24.65
C ARG A 108 -15.14 -5.19 -23.21
N ILE A 109 -14.33 -5.80 -22.34
CA ILE A 109 -14.54 -5.81 -20.89
C ILE A 109 -13.51 -4.89 -20.27
N ARG A 110 -13.96 -3.97 -19.43
CA ARG A 110 -13.09 -2.91 -18.91
C ARG A 110 -13.37 -2.63 -17.44
N GLY A 111 -12.31 -2.61 -16.65
CA GLY A 111 -12.27 -1.96 -15.35
C GLY A 111 -12.14 -0.45 -15.55
N ASN A 112 -12.84 0.32 -14.71
CA ASN A 112 -12.48 1.71 -14.44
C ASN A 112 -11.80 1.72 -13.07
N LEU A 113 -10.60 2.31 -12.97
CA LEU A 113 -9.81 2.37 -11.73
C LEU A 113 -10.68 2.75 -10.53
N GLU A 114 -11.49 3.80 -10.66
CA GLU A 114 -12.35 4.31 -9.60
C GLU A 114 -13.43 3.32 -9.16
N ASN A 115 -13.92 2.46 -10.06
CA ASN A 115 -14.97 1.48 -9.74
C ASN A 115 -14.39 0.16 -9.24
N VAL A 116 -13.23 -0.23 -9.75
CA VAL A 116 -12.55 -1.47 -9.37
C VAL A 116 -11.96 -1.32 -7.97
N ILE A 117 -11.30 -0.21 -7.65
CA ILE A 117 -10.68 0.01 -6.33
C ILE A 117 -11.68 -0.08 -5.16
N LYS A 118 -12.97 0.24 -5.39
CA LYS A 118 -14.04 0.13 -4.38
C LYS A 118 -14.37 -1.31 -3.96
N THR A 119 -13.89 -2.27 -4.74
CA THR A 119 -14.08 -3.70 -4.47
C THR A 119 -12.87 -4.32 -3.80
N VAL A 120 -11.83 -3.52 -3.52
CA VAL A 120 -10.59 -3.93 -2.87
C VAL A 120 -10.71 -3.66 -1.37
N PRO A 121 -10.46 -4.65 -0.50
CA PRO A 121 -10.35 -4.43 0.94
C PRO A 121 -9.26 -3.40 1.26
N GLU A 122 -9.50 -2.55 2.27
CA GLU A 122 -8.61 -1.42 2.62
C GLU A 122 -7.14 -1.84 2.76
N LYS A 123 -6.88 -2.97 3.44
CA LYS A 123 -5.53 -3.53 3.62
C LYS A 123 -4.78 -3.91 2.33
N TYR A 124 -5.47 -4.00 1.18
CA TYR A 124 -4.90 -4.39 -0.12
C TYR A 124 -5.00 -3.29 -1.19
N VAL A 125 -5.44 -2.10 -0.81
CA VAL A 125 -5.55 -0.96 -1.74
C VAL A 125 -4.17 -0.57 -2.28
N ALA A 126 -3.14 -0.59 -1.43
CA ALA A 126 -1.75 -0.30 -1.83
C ALA A 126 -1.27 -1.28 -2.91
N ASP A 127 -1.52 -2.58 -2.73
CA ASP A 127 -1.14 -3.63 -3.68
C ASP A 127 -1.83 -3.45 -5.02
N PHE A 128 -3.13 -3.16 -5.00
CA PHE A 128 -3.91 -2.85 -6.20
C PHE A 128 -3.37 -1.63 -6.95
N ILE A 129 -3.08 -0.53 -6.24
CA ILE A 129 -2.53 0.68 -6.86
C ILE A 129 -1.14 0.42 -7.42
N GLN A 130 -0.27 -0.26 -6.66
CA GLN A 130 1.07 -0.61 -7.10
C GLN A 130 1.02 -1.43 -8.41
N GLY A 131 0.15 -2.45 -8.46
CA GLY A 131 -0.07 -3.23 -9.67
C GLY A 131 -0.59 -2.39 -10.84
N TYR A 132 -1.53 -1.48 -10.59
CA TYR A 132 -2.04 -0.59 -11.63
C TYR A 132 -0.95 0.35 -12.17
N VAL A 133 -0.15 0.97 -11.29
CA VAL A 133 0.86 1.97 -11.67
C VAL A 133 2.06 1.32 -12.37
N LYS A 134 2.60 0.24 -11.80
CA LYS A 134 3.79 -0.42 -12.35
C LYS A 134 3.50 -1.15 -13.66
N SER A 135 2.27 -1.62 -13.87
CA SER A 135 1.94 -2.47 -15.01
C SER A 135 2.06 -1.82 -16.39
N ALA A 136 2.01 -0.49 -16.53
CA ALA A 136 2.27 0.23 -17.78
C ALA A 136 2.38 1.75 -17.51
N GLU A 137 3.07 2.48 -18.40
CA GLU A 137 3.15 3.94 -18.33
C GLU A 137 1.77 4.59 -18.35
N ILE A 138 1.47 5.39 -17.34
CA ILE A 138 0.19 6.10 -17.23
C ILE A 138 0.24 7.33 -18.15
N ASP A 139 -0.90 7.72 -18.74
CA ASP A 139 -0.99 9.09 -19.26
C ASP A 139 -0.91 10.05 -18.08
N ASN A 140 0.29 10.57 -17.90
CA ASN A 140 0.70 11.50 -16.87
C ASN A 140 -0.38 12.57 -16.60
N LYS A 141 -1.08 13.09 -17.62
CA LYS A 141 -2.15 14.09 -17.45
C LYS A 141 -3.26 13.73 -16.45
N LYS A 142 -3.66 12.45 -16.33
CA LYS A 142 -4.78 12.08 -15.45
C LYS A 142 -4.35 11.78 -14.01
N LEU A 143 -3.08 11.50 -13.72
CA LEU A 143 -2.53 11.42 -12.36
C LEU A 143 -1.95 12.78 -11.94
N ILE A 144 -1.34 13.51 -12.89
CA ILE A 144 -0.76 14.85 -12.71
C ILE A 144 -1.83 15.87 -12.32
N ILE A 145 -3.04 15.88 -12.90
CA ILE A 145 -4.10 16.81 -12.47
C ILE A 145 -4.45 16.61 -10.98
N TYR A 146 -4.36 15.38 -10.44
CA TYR A 146 -4.54 15.12 -9.00
C TYR A 146 -3.31 15.53 -8.17
N GLN A 147 -2.11 15.44 -8.73
CA GLN A 147 -0.84 15.86 -8.09
C GLN A 147 -0.70 17.40 -8.06
N THR A 148 -0.98 18.10 -9.16
CA THR A 148 -0.64 19.53 -9.33
C THR A 148 -1.49 20.50 -8.54
N GLU A 149 -2.72 20.13 -8.15
CA GLU A 149 -3.58 21.05 -7.38
C GLU A 149 -3.29 21.04 -5.86
N ASN A 150 -2.48 20.10 -5.35
CA ASN A 150 -2.20 19.98 -3.92
C ASN A 150 -0.71 20.01 -3.54
N ILE A 151 0.22 20.10 -4.50
CA ILE A 151 1.66 20.32 -4.26
C ILE A 151 1.97 21.82 -4.31
N LYS A 152 1.29 22.60 -3.47
CA LYS A 152 1.81 23.91 -3.06
C LYS A 152 2.11 23.78 -1.57
N GLU A 153 3.41 23.55 -1.30
CA GLU A 153 4.07 23.33 -0.01
C GLU A 153 4.07 21.88 0.54
N THR A 154 5.00 21.05 0.04
CA THR A 154 5.43 19.82 0.73
C THR A 154 6.66 20.10 1.58
N ALA A 155 6.66 19.64 2.83
CA ALA A 155 7.79 19.76 3.76
C ALA A 155 9.13 19.29 3.17
N LYS A 156 10.18 20.07 3.43
CA LYS A 156 11.56 19.79 3.02
C LYS A 156 12.41 19.27 4.18
N THR A 157 12.06 19.64 5.41
CA THR A 157 12.82 19.29 6.62
C THR A 157 11.89 18.81 7.73
N LEU A 158 12.48 18.22 8.77
CA LEU A 158 11.77 17.66 9.92
C LEU A 158 12.22 18.29 11.24
N LYS A 159 11.25 18.49 12.13
CA LYS A 159 11.49 18.89 13.52
C LYS A 159 10.92 17.85 14.48
N LYS A 160 11.78 17.26 15.31
CA LYS A 160 11.36 16.37 16.40
C LYS A 160 10.61 17.16 17.46
N ILE A 161 9.52 16.61 17.96
CA ILE A 161 8.76 17.15 19.08
C ILE A 161 8.52 16.04 20.11
N THR A 162 8.16 16.43 21.34
CA THR A 162 7.69 15.47 22.35
C THR A 162 6.31 14.93 21.97
N ILE A 163 6.00 13.73 22.45
CA ILE A 163 4.70 13.10 22.23
C ILE A 163 3.63 14.04 22.79
N PRO A 164 2.67 14.46 21.96
CA PRO A 164 1.71 15.45 22.38
C PRO A 164 0.68 14.85 23.35
N LYS A 165 0.44 15.53 24.47
CA LYS A 165 -0.65 15.19 25.39
C LYS A 165 -1.96 15.82 24.92
N ARG A 166 -3.05 15.05 24.95
CA ARG A 166 -4.39 15.51 24.57
C ARG A 166 -4.96 16.43 25.66
N LYS A 167 -5.39 17.65 25.30
CA LYS A 167 -6.09 18.56 26.23
C LYS A 167 -7.60 18.44 26.03
N ASN A 168 -8.40 18.70 27.07
CA ASN A 168 -9.87 18.65 26.99
C ASN A 168 -10.48 19.55 25.89
N SER A 169 -9.77 20.60 25.45
CA SER A 169 -10.14 21.45 24.32
C SER A 169 -10.09 20.76 22.95
N ASP A 170 -9.30 19.70 22.80
CA ASP A 170 -9.14 18.94 21.55
C ASP A 170 -10.33 17.99 21.29
N ILE A 171 -11.07 17.63 22.34
CA ILE A 171 -12.25 16.75 22.29
C ILE A 171 -13.46 17.46 21.67
N LYS A 172 -13.62 18.78 21.87
CA LYS A 172 -14.77 19.54 21.35
C LYS A 172 -14.77 19.73 19.82
N LYS A 173 -13.64 19.56 19.13
CA LYS A 173 -13.56 19.70 17.66
C LYS A 173 -13.93 18.41 16.90
N THR A 174 -14.08 17.27 17.57
CA THR A 174 -14.35 15.97 16.92
C THR A 174 -15.83 15.61 16.80
N THR A 175 -16.76 16.42 17.32
CA THR A 175 -18.22 16.12 17.33
C THR A 175 -19.05 16.77 16.23
N ASN A 176 -18.48 17.51 15.28
CA ASN A 176 -19.24 17.94 14.10
C ASN A 176 -19.31 16.81 13.07
N LYS A 177 -20.26 15.88 13.27
CA LYS A 177 -20.78 14.99 12.22
C LYS A 177 -21.49 15.83 11.16
N GLN A 178 -20.74 16.56 10.32
CA GLN A 178 -21.28 16.96 9.03
C GLN A 178 -21.34 15.71 8.18
N LYS A 179 -22.57 15.25 7.93
CA LYS A 179 -22.92 14.15 7.03
C LYS A 179 -22.66 14.62 5.59
N LEU A 180 -21.38 14.81 5.24
CA LEU A 180 -20.96 15.09 3.88
C LEU A 180 -21.19 13.81 3.08
N THR A 181 -22.18 13.82 2.20
CA THR A 181 -22.38 12.79 1.18
C THR A 181 -21.13 12.73 0.32
N GLN A 182 -20.23 11.84 0.69
CA GLN A 182 -18.89 11.77 0.16
C GLN A 182 -18.94 11.12 -1.22
N THR A 183 -18.54 11.85 -2.26
CA THR A 183 -18.65 11.32 -3.61
C THR A 183 -17.55 10.28 -3.87
N LYS A 184 -17.87 9.35 -4.75
CA LYS A 184 -17.02 8.21 -5.14
C LYS A 184 -15.64 8.63 -5.71
N GLN A 185 -15.48 9.87 -6.17
CA GLN A 185 -14.20 10.44 -6.66
C GLN A 185 -13.31 10.93 -5.52
N ASP A 186 -13.90 11.48 -4.45
CA ASP A 186 -13.15 12.03 -3.31
C ASP A 186 -12.46 10.95 -2.47
N TYR A 187 -12.97 9.71 -2.53
CA TYR A 187 -12.35 8.55 -1.88
C TYR A 187 -11.04 8.14 -2.58
N VAL A 188 -11.04 8.06 -3.91
CA VAL A 188 -9.87 7.67 -4.70
C VAL A 188 -8.78 8.73 -4.63
N LYS A 189 -9.17 10.02 -4.70
CA LYS A 189 -8.28 11.16 -4.45
C LYS A 189 -7.57 11.05 -3.11
N ARG A 190 -8.32 10.80 -2.02
CA ARG A 190 -7.76 10.62 -0.69
C ARG A 190 -6.83 9.43 -0.59
N GLN A 191 -7.18 8.29 -1.16
CA GLN A 191 -6.36 7.08 -1.08
C GLN A 191 -5.03 7.21 -1.84
N ILE A 192 -5.02 7.85 -3.01
CA ILE A 192 -3.76 8.19 -3.71
C ILE A 192 -2.95 9.20 -2.89
N GLN A 193 -3.59 10.20 -2.28
CA GLN A 193 -2.93 11.12 -1.36
C GLN A 193 -2.30 10.38 -0.18
N HIS A 194 -2.96 9.37 0.41
CA HIS A 194 -2.41 8.61 1.53
C HIS A 194 -1.12 7.84 1.17
N ILE A 195 -1.01 7.32 -0.06
CA ILE A 195 0.20 6.61 -0.54
C ILE A 195 1.36 7.59 -0.76
N ASP A 196 1.14 8.67 -1.52
CA ASP A 196 2.18 9.68 -1.78
C ASP A 196 2.66 10.33 -0.47
N VAL A 197 1.73 10.55 0.47
CA VAL A 197 2.03 11.09 1.79
C VAL A 197 2.83 10.11 2.63
N GLY A 198 2.50 8.81 2.59
CA GLY A 198 3.27 7.75 3.26
C GLY A 198 4.73 7.76 2.80
N GLN A 199 4.94 7.59 1.49
CA GLN A 199 6.26 7.57 0.88
C GLN A 199 7.04 8.87 1.13
N LYS A 200 6.37 10.03 1.11
CA LYS A 200 7.04 11.30 1.41
C LYS A 200 7.55 11.36 2.84
N GLY A 201 6.81 10.82 3.80
CA GLY A 201 7.27 10.72 5.18
C GLY A 201 8.48 9.80 5.30
N GLU A 202 8.45 8.63 4.67
CA GLU A 202 9.58 7.70 4.64
C GLU A 202 10.84 8.37 4.03
N GLU A 203 10.69 9.11 2.93
CA GLU A 203 11.78 9.86 2.31
C GLU A 203 12.41 10.87 3.28
N LEU A 204 11.58 11.59 4.04
CA LEU A 204 12.04 12.59 5.00
C LEU A 204 12.80 11.94 6.17
N ILE A 205 12.30 10.82 6.70
CA ILE A 205 12.99 10.06 7.77
C ILE A 205 14.29 9.47 7.25
N PHE A 206 14.29 8.88 6.06
CA PHE A 206 15.48 8.29 5.49
C PHE A 206 16.60 9.33 5.33
N LYS A 207 16.28 10.54 4.88
CA LYS A 207 17.25 11.64 4.80
C LYS A 207 17.76 12.06 6.18
N LEU A 208 16.86 12.19 7.16
CA LEU A 208 17.23 12.51 8.55
C LEU A 208 18.22 11.49 9.13
N GLU A 209 17.92 10.19 9.01
CA GLU A 209 18.77 9.11 9.51
C GLU A 209 20.10 9.05 8.73
N LYS A 210 20.07 9.27 7.41
CA LYS A 210 21.30 9.39 6.60
C LYS A 210 22.21 10.49 7.10
N GLU A 211 21.67 11.68 7.38
CA GLU A 211 22.45 12.80 7.92
C GLU A 211 23.03 12.49 9.31
N LYS A 212 22.28 11.80 10.17
CA LYS A 212 22.77 11.30 11.47
C LYS A 212 23.96 10.35 11.27
N LEU A 213 23.81 9.32 10.44
CA LEU A 213 24.84 8.31 10.22
C LEU A 213 26.08 8.86 9.51
N LEU A 214 25.94 9.82 8.59
CA LEU A 214 27.07 10.50 7.97
C LEU A 214 27.95 11.24 8.99
N LYS A 215 27.38 11.75 10.10
CA LYS A 215 28.18 12.29 11.22
C LYS A 215 28.95 11.17 11.92
N GLY A 216 28.34 10.00 12.11
CA GLY A 216 29.00 8.81 12.64
C GLY A 216 30.18 8.37 11.77
N VAL A 217 30.02 8.36 10.44
CA VAL A 217 31.11 8.09 9.49
C VAL A 217 32.23 9.12 9.64
N LYS A 218 31.89 10.42 9.64
CA LYS A 218 32.86 11.50 9.79
C LYS A 218 33.65 11.41 11.10
N ASN A 219 33.01 10.96 12.16
CA ASN A 219 33.62 10.82 13.49
C ASN A 219 34.29 9.44 13.69
N GLY A 220 34.30 8.57 12.66
CA GLY A 220 34.94 7.25 12.74
C GLY A 220 34.19 6.21 13.59
N ILE A 221 32.92 6.43 13.90
CA ILE A 221 32.09 5.49 14.69
C ILE A 221 31.68 4.29 13.84
N ILE A 222 31.35 4.53 12.56
CA ILE A 222 31.00 3.48 11.59
C ILE A 222 31.81 3.67 10.29
N PRO A 223 32.15 2.59 9.57
CA PRO A 223 33.03 2.65 8.40
C PRO A 223 32.37 3.25 7.15
N GLY A 224 31.04 3.34 7.13
CA GLY A 224 30.26 3.81 5.99
C GLY A 224 28.76 3.65 6.25
N LEU A 225 27.94 3.91 5.23
CA LEU A 225 26.48 3.71 5.33
C LEU A 225 26.04 2.29 4.95
N GLU A 226 26.88 1.56 4.22
CA GLU A 226 26.57 0.21 3.74
C GLU A 226 26.37 -0.75 4.91
N GLY A 227 25.23 -1.45 4.93
CA GLY A 227 24.82 -2.33 6.04
C GLY A 227 24.19 -1.60 7.24
N TYR A 228 24.35 -0.28 7.36
CA TYR A 228 23.84 0.53 8.48
C TYR A 228 22.58 1.32 8.14
N LEU A 229 22.33 1.60 6.85
CA LEU A 229 21.15 2.34 6.40
C LEU A 229 20.53 1.68 5.18
N LYS A 230 19.22 1.38 5.25
CA LYS A 230 18.47 0.84 4.13
C LYS A 230 17.00 1.24 4.18
N TRP A 231 16.45 1.65 3.04
CA TRP A 231 14.99 1.83 2.89
C TRP A 231 14.39 0.48 2.51
N VAL A 232 13.85 -0.22 3.50
CA VAL A 232 13.45 -1.63 3.42
C VAL A 232 12.09 -1.81 2.75
N SER A 233 11.13 -0.93 3.00
CA SER A 233 9.80 -0.97 2.38
C SER A 233 9.84 -0.86 0.84
N LEU A 234 10.88 -0.26 0.25
CA LEU A 234 11.05 -0.26 -1.21
C LEU A 234 11.32 -1.65 -1.80
N ASP A 235 11.92 -2.54 -1.00
CA ASP A 235 12.35 -3.87 -1.42
C ASP A 235 11.42 -4.98 -0.92
N ASP A 236 10.96 -4.89 0.34
CA ASP A 236 10.22 -5.95 1.02
C ASP A 236 9.36 -5.44 2.20
N ASP A 237 8.06 -5.26 1.96
CA ASP A 237 7.07 -4.86 2.98
C ASP A 237 6.81 -5.94 4.06
N SER A 238 7.34 -7.15 3.91
CA SER A 238 7.08 -8.25 4.87
C SER A 238 7.97 -8.19 6.12
N LYS A 239 8.95 -7.27 6.16
CA LYS A 239 9.92 -7.17 7.26
C LYS A 239 9.33 -6.58 8.54
N GLY A 240 8.22 -5.83 8.46
CA GLY A 240 7.56 -5.25 9.64
C GLY A 240 8.16 -3.93 10.13
N TYR A 241 8.97 -3.27 9.28
CA TYR A 241 9.51 -1.93 9.46
C TYR A 241 9.88 -1.35 8.08
N ASP A 242 9.94 -0.03 7.95
CA ASP A 242 10.18 0.67 6.68
C ASP A 242 11.66 0.98 6.43
N ILE A 243 12.41 1.36 7.48
CA ILE A 243 13.80 1.83 7.38
C ILE A 243 14.67 1.10 8.40
N LEU A 244 15.75 0.49 7.91
CA LEU A 244 16.88 0.07 8.73
C LEU A 244 17.80 1.26 8.92
N SER A 245 18.13 1.58 10.16
CA SER A 245 19.14 2.57 10.57
C SER A 245 20.05 1.94 11.63
N PHE A 246 20.89 2.76 12.27
CA PHE A 246 21.79 2.34 13.32
C PHE A 246 21.85 3.38 14.44
N ASP A 247 21.84 2.92 15.67
CA ASP A 247 22.02 3.79 16.82
C ASP A 247 23.52 3.99 17.10
N LEU A 248 23.99 5.23 16.98
CA LEU A 248 25.41 5.56 17.16
C LEU A 248 25.83 5.57 18.63
N ASP A 249 24.88 5.64 19.57
CA ASP A 249 25.18 5.66 21.00
C ASP A 249 25.23 4.23 21.55
N THR A 250 24.25 3.39 21.19
CA THR A 250 24.20 1.99 21.65
C THR A 250 24.93 1.01 20.74
N LEU A 251 25.32 1.43 19.54
CA LEU A 251 25.94 0.59 18.50
C LEU A 251 25.09 -0.63 18.11
N GLU A 252 23.77 -0.43 18.06
CA GLU A 252 22.79 -1.47 17.71
C GLU A 252 21.97 -1.09 16.48
N PRO A 253 21.46 -2.07 15.70
CA PRO A 253 20.53 -1.80 14.61
C PRO A 253 19.26 -1.11 15.12
N LEU A 254 18.75 -0.17 14.32
CA LEU A 254 17.50 0.52 14.59
C LEU A 254 16.48 0.18 13.50
N PHE A 255 15.31 -0.31 13.89
CA PHE A 255 14.22 -0.65 12.99
C PHE A 255 13.12 0.42 13.10
N ILE A 256 12.90 1.16 12.02
CA ILE A 256 12.02 2.32 12.02
C ILE A 256 10.80 2.06 11.15
N GLU A 257 9.62 2.20 11.76
CA GLU A 257 8.32 2.24 11.10
C GLU A 257 7.86 3.69 10.96
N VAL A 258 7.32 4.07 9.81
CA VAL A 258 6.96 5.45 9.48
C VAL A 258 5.46 5.57 9.23
N LYS A 259 4.78 6.39 10.04
CA LYS A 259 3.34 6.64 9.89
C LYS A 259 3.07 8.12 9.62
N THR A 260 2.70 8.44 8.39
CA THR A 260 2.52 9.84 7.95
C THR A 260 1.05 10.26 7.91
N THR A 261 0.74 11.53 8.17
CA THR A 261 -0.61 12.09 7.98
C THR A 261 -0.59 13.55 7.52
N MET A 262 -1.54 13.91 6.65
CA MET A 262 -1.82 15.32 6.29
C MET A 262 -2.74 16.01 7.30
N ASP A 263 -3.38 15.22 8.17
CA ASP A 263 -4.29 15.70 9.20
C ASP A 263 -3.51 16.03 10.49
N ASN A 264 -4.23 16.17 11.59
CA ASN A 264 -3.64 16.56 12.86
C ASN A 264 -2.79 15.43 13.49
N ARG A 265 -1.93 15.81 14.43
CA ARG A 265 -0.99 14.94 15.15
C ARG A 265 -1.61 13.78 15.96
N PHE A 266 -2.92 13.84 16.26
CA PHE A 266 -3.68 12.81 16.98
C PHE A 266 -4.53 11.93 16.06
N THR A 267 -4.46 12.13 14.74
CA THR A 267 -5.20 11.33 13.77
C THR A 267 -4.81 9.86 13.96
N PRO A 268 -5.79 8.95 14.19
CA PRO A 268 -5.51 7.53 14.31
C PRO A 268 -4.82 7.00 13.06
N PHE A 269 -4.07 5.92 13.22
CA PHE A 269 -3.38 5.27 12.12
C PHE A 269 -3.44 3.76 12.29
N TYR A 270 -3.31 3.03 11.18
CA TYR A 270 -3.28 1.58 11.22
C TYR A 270 -1.86 1.08 11.36
N MET A 271 -1.71 -0.02 12.09
CA MET A 271 -0.53 -0.88 12.02
C MET A 271 -0.94 -2.25 11.50
N THR A 272 -0.04 -2.96 10.84
CA THR A 272 -0.29 -4.36 10.50
C THR A 272 -0.02 -5.26 11.72
N ALA A 273 -0.61 -6.45 11.73
CA ALA A 273 -0.30 -7.46 12.74
C ALA A 273 1.20 -7.82 12.76
N ASN A 274 1.84 -7.77 11.59
CA ASN A 274 3.27 -8.02 11.44
C ASN A 274 4.09 -6.91 12.10
N GLU A 275 3.81 -5.64 11.82
CA GLU A 275 4.47 -4.49 12.46
C GLU A 275 4.34 -4.52 13.98
N VAL A 276 3.14 -4.80 14.49
CA VAL A 276 2.92 -4.92 15.94
C VAL A 276 3.76 -6.07 16.51
N GLN A 277 3.74 -7.24 15.87
CA GLN A 277 4.54 -8.38 16.33
C GLN A 277 6.04 -8.11 16.25
N PHE A 278 6.50 -7.43 15.20
CA PHE A 278 7.90 -7.06 15.04
C PHE A 278 8.34 -6.09 16.14
N SER A 279 7.51 -5.10 16.47
CA SER A 279 7.78 -4.16 17.58
C SER A 279 7.93 -4.85 18.93
N LYS A 280 7.19 -5.94 19.17
CA LYS A 280 7.30 -6.76 20.39
C LYS A 280 8.64 -7.49 20.45
N VAL A 281 9.01 -8.14 19.35
CA VAL A 281 10.22 -8.97 19.27
C VAL A 281 11.49 -8.12 19.35
N HIS A 282 11.48 -6.93 18.74
CA HIS A 282 12.62 -6.04 18.65
C HIS A 282 12.47 -4.77 19.51
N ALA A 283 11.78 -4.86 20.65
CA ALA A 283 11.38 -3.70 21.45
C ALA A 283 12.53 -2.73 21.80
N ASN A 284 13.74 -3.22 22.08
CA ASN A 284 14.88 -2.33 22.38
C ASN A 284 15.28 -1.47 21.18
N ASN A 285 15.11 -2.01 19.98
CA ASN A 285 15.65 -1.50 18.72
C ASN A 285 14.56 -0.97 17.78
N TYR A 286 13.28 -1.03 18.17
CA TYR A 286 12.16 -0.59 17.34
C TYR A 286 11.76 0.85 17.66
N ARG A 287 11.48 1.63 16.62
CA ARG A 287 10.94 2.98 16.71
C ARG A 287 9.79 3.15 15.73
N LEU A 288 8.71 3.78 16.17
CA LEU A 288 7.66 4.25 15.27
C LEU A 288 7.72 5.78 15.19
N TYR A 289 7.99 6.30 14.00
CA TYR A 289 8.03 7.73 13.73
C TYR A 289 6.70 8.18 13.15
N ARG A 290 5.97 9.03 13.88
CA ARG A 290 4.73 9.66 13.38
C ARG A 290 5.03 11.04 12.83
N ILE A 291 4.71 11.27 11.56
CA ILE A 291 4.97 12.55 10.88
C ILE A 291 3.64 13.22 10.53
N PHE A 292 3.58 14.54 10.72
CA PHE A 292 2.41 15.37 10.43
C PHE A 292 2.83 16.80 10.04
N ASP A 293 1.86 17.68 9.76
CA ASP A 293 2.09 19.06 9.30
C ASP A 293 2.85 19.15 7.95
N LEU A 294 2.66 18.18 7.04
CA LEU A 294 3.40 18.11 5.76
C LEU A 294 3.11 19.25 4.78
N LYS A 295 2.04 20.02 5.01
CA LYS A 295 1.69 21.22 4.23
C LYS A 295 2.59 22.42 4.53
N LYS A 296 3.48 22.32 5.53
CA LYS A 296 4.42 23.38 5.92
C LYS A 296 5.78 23.07 5.34
N GLU A 297 6.66 24.06 5.21
CA GLU A 297 8.06 23.83 4.83
C GLU A 297 8.80 22.88 5.80
N VAL A 298 8.45 22.95 7.09
CA VAL A 298 9.00 22.11 8.16
C VAL A 298 7.90 21.22 8.71
N ALA A 299 7.97 19.92 8.39
CA ALA A 299 7.11 18.90 9.00
C ALA A 299 7.58 18.61 10.42
N ARG A 300 6.67 18.06 11.23
CA ARG A 300 6.96 17.68 12.62
C ARG A 300 6.81 16.18 12.76
N TYR A 301 7.61 15.61 13.66
CA TYR A 301 7.47 14.21 14.01
C TYR A 301 7.71 13.98 15.51
N TYR A 302 7.14 12.89 16.03
CA TYR A 302 7.52 12.31 17.31
C TYR A 302 7.78 10.82 17.12
N GLU A 303 8.47 10.22 18.09
CA GLU A 303 8.77 8.79 18.10
C GLU A 303 8.05 8.09 19.25
N LEU A 304 7.62 6.86 18.99
CA LEU A 304 7.28 5.88 20.01
C LEU A 304 8.39 4.83 20.05
N VAL A 305 8.77 4.43 21.25
CA VAL A 305 9.90 3.52 21.47
C VAL A 305 9.38 2.14 21.87
N GLY A 306 9.87 1.11 21.18
CA GLY A 306 9.70 -0.29 21.53
C GLY A 306 8.33 -0.90 21.25
N ASP A 307 7.87 -1.79 22.15
CA ASP A 307 6.63 -2.54 21.97
C ASP A 307 5.43 -1.60 22.00
N ILE A 308 4.87 -1.35 20.81
CA ILE A 308 3.77 -0.41 20.63
C ILE A 308 2.48 -0.93 21.29
N SER A 309 2.35 -2.25 21.46
CA SER A 309 1.13 -2.86 22.02
C SER A 309 0.93 -2.60 23.51
N ILE A 310 2.02 -2.34 24.24
CA ILE A 310 2.00 -2.01 25.67
C ILE A 310 2.34 -0.54 25.96
N SER A 311 2.55 0.26 24.91
CA SER A 311 2.92 1.67 25.05
C SER A 311 1.86 2.46 25.83
N GLN A 312 2.32 3.23 26.82
CA GLN A 312 1.44 4.08 27.62
C GLN A 312 0.87 5.26 26.84
N GLU A 313 1.49 5.61 25.71
CA GLU A 313 1.19 6.79 24.88
C GLU A 313 0.10 6.51 23.83
N VAL A 314 -0.19 5.23 23.56
CA VAL A 314 -1.18 4.81 22.58
C VAL A 314 -2.17 3.79 23.13
N LYS A 315 -3.28 3.61 22.41
CA LYS A 315 -4.23 2.52 22.55
C LYS A 315 -4.41 1.86 21.19
N ILE A 316 -4.27 0.54 21.12
CA ILE A 316 -4.52 -0.24 19.90
C ILE A 316 -5.88 -0.92 20.00
N ASP A 317 -6.69 -0.80 18.95
CA ASP A 317 -7.86 -1.65 18.73
C ASP A 317 -7.40 -3.04 18.28
N SER A 318 -7.71 -4.07 19.06
CA SER A 318 -7.24 -5.44 18.83
C SER A 318 -7.86 -6.14 17.63
N VAL A 319 -8.95 -5.61 17.07
CA VAL A 319 -9.65 -6.21 15.92
C VAL A 319 -9.15 -5.61 14.62
N ASN A 320 -9.01 -4.28 14.58
CA ASN A 320 -8.66 -3.57 13.34
C ASN A 320 -7.21 -3.06 13.32
N PHE A 321 -6.44 -3.27 14.40
CA PHE A 321 -5.08 -2.75 14.58
C PHE A 321 -4.97 -1.23 14.37
N MET A 322 -6.05 -0.52 14.69
CA MET A 322 -6.09 0.93 14.66
C MET A 322 -5.48 1.48 15.95
N VAL A 323 -4.49 2.34 15.81
CA VAL A 323 -3.73 2.97 16.89
C VAL A 323 -4.24 4.38 17.13
N TYR A 324 -4.57 4.67 18.39
CA TYR A 324 -5.02 5.96 18.88
C TYR A 324 -3.98 6.55 19.82
N ILE A 325 -3.60 7.80 19.60
CA ILE A 325 -2.77 8.58 20.54
C ILE A 325 -3.64 8.98 21.74
N LYS A 326 -3.13 8.78 22.96
CA LYS A 326 -3.85 9.07 24.21
C LYS A 326 -3.93 10.56 24.53
#